data_AF-A0A7R9UGT7-F1
#
_entry.id   AF-A0A7R9UGT7-F1
#
_cell.length_a   1.000
_cell.length_b   1.000
_cell.length_c   1.000
_cell.angle_alpha   90.00
_cell.angle_beta   90.00
_cell.angle_gamma   90.00
#
_symmetry.space_group_name_H-M   'P 1'
#
loop_
_entity.id
_entity.type
_entity.pdbx_description
1 polymer ?
#
loop_
_entity_poly.entity_id
_entity_poly.type
_entity_poly.pdbx_seq_one_letter_code
_entity_poly.pdbx_strand_id
1 'polypeptide(L)'
;MIAQLYQQYDINPLAGCLPSLAQIPIFIALYRSILNLSKDNVLTEPFLWLPSLEGPTYGAEQKDALQWLTTWQDGAPMLGWHDTLCFLTIPVILVLSQKISQKVLQSDAQQPEGASAAILNILPFMIGWVSLNVPSGLGIY
;
A
#
# COMPACT_ATOMS: atom_id res chain seq x y z
N MET A 1 0.12 4.24 -37.80
CA MET A 1 1.48 3.67 -37.77
C MET A 1 1.72 2.76 -36.57
N ILE A 2 1.58 3.23 -35.32
CA ILE A 2 1.87 2.40 -34.12
C ILE A 2 0.97 1.13 -34.03
N ALA A 3 -0.33 1.26 -34.30
CA ALA A 3 -1.25 0.11 -34.27
C ALA A 3 -0.95 -0.97 -35.32
N GLN A 4 -0.41 -0.58 -36.48
CA GLN A 4 -0.02 -1.52 -37.54
C GLN A 4 1.28 -2.27 -37.18
N LEU A 5 2.17 -1.63 -36.42
CA LEU A 5 3.38 -2.27 -35.90
C LEU A 5 3.03 -3.36 -34.89
N TYR A 6 2.10 -3.11 -33.96
CA TYR A 6 1.64 -4.12 -33.00
C TYR A 6 0.95 -5.32 -33.65
N GLN A 7 0.21 -5.10 -34.74
CA GLN A 7 -0.35 -6.20 -35.53
C GLN A 7 0.71 -7.00 -36.29
N GLN A 8 1.79 -6.38 -36.78
CA GLN A 8 2.88 -7.10 -37.45
C GLN A 8 3.70 -7.99 -36.50
N TYR A 9 3.85 -7.57 -35.24
CA TYR A 9 4.62 -8.30 -34.24
C TYR A 9 3.76 -9.14 -33.29
N ASP A 10 2.44 -9.24 -33.54
CA ASP A 10 1.45 -9.97 -32.72
C ASP A 10 1.51 -9.61 -31.22
N ILE A 11 1.79 -8.34 -30.91
CA ILE A 11 1.91 -7.85 -29.54
C ILE A 11 0.55 -7.29 -29.10
N ASN A 12 -0.06 -7.90 -28.08
CA ASN A 12 -1.30 -7.41 -27.50
C ASN A 12 -1.03 -6.27 -26.50
N PRO A 13 -1.40 -5.01 -26.80
CA PRO A 13 -1.20 -3.88 -25.88
C PRO A 13 -1.98 -4.00 -24.57
N LEU A 14 -3.01 -4.86 -24.51
CA LEU A 14 -3.79 -5.16 -23.31
C LEU A 14 -3.20 -6.30 -22.48
N ALA A 15 -2.14 -6.99 -22.94
CA ALA A 15 -1.48 -8.02 -22.14
C ALA A 15 -0.89 -7.44 -20.83
N GLY A 16 -0.53 -6.14 -20.82
CA GLY A 16 -0.05 -5.46 -19.62
C GLY A 16 -1.13 -5.24 -18.54
N CYS A 17 -2.41 -5.18 -18.90
CA CYS A 17 -3.49 -5.03 -17.92
C CYS A 17 -4.01 -6.37 -17.37
N LEU A 18 -3.73 -7.49 -18.03
CA LEU A 18 -4.15 -8.83 -17.60
C LEU A 18 -3.64 -9.21 -16.19
N PRO A 19 -2.35 -9.02 -15.84
CA PRO A 19 -1.86 -9.24 -14.47
C PRO A 19 -2.53 -8.31 -13.45
N SER A 20 -2.77 -7.05 -13.84
CA SER A 20 -3.42 -6.06 -12.97
C SER A 20 -4.88 -6.43 -12.67
N LEU A 21 -5.60 -6.96 -13.66
CA LEU A 21 -6.97 -7.43 -13.48
C LEU A 21 -7.06 -8.70 -12.62
N ALA A 22 -6.11 -9.62 -12.79
CA ALA A 22 -6.02 -10.81 -11.96
C ALA A 22 -5.65 -10.49 -10.50
N GLN A 23 -4.95 -9.37 -10.26
CA GLN A 23 -4.57 -8.92 -8.92
C GLN A 23 -5.75 -8.41 -8.09
N ILE A 24 -6.77 -7.81 -8.72
CA ILE A 24 -7.90 -7.20 -8.00
C ILE A 24 -8.66 -8.23 -7.13
N PRO A 25 -9.06 -9.42 -7.63
CA PRO A 25 -9.70 -10.45 -6.80
C PRO A 25 -8.84 -10.92 -5.62
N ILE A 26 -7.53 -11.09 -5.84
CA ILE A 26 -6.58 -11.55 -4.82
C ILE A 26 -6.50 -10.50 -3.70
N PHE A 27 -6.36 -9.23 -4.08
CA PHE A 27 -6.33 -8.12 -3.14
C PHE A 27 -7.63 -8.01 -2.33
N ILE A 28 -8.81 -8.13 -2.96
CA ILE A 28 -10.10 -8.06 -2.26
C ILE A 28 -10.23 -9.21 -1.25
N ALA A 29 -9.80 -10.43 -1.62
CA ALA A 29 -9.84 -11.58 -0.73
C ALA A 29 -8.96 -11.36 0.51
N LEU A 30 -7.73 -10.90 0.31
CA LEU A 30 -6.79 -10.60 1.40
C LEU A 30 -7.27 -9.45 2.27
N TYR A 31 -7.72 -8.35 1.67
CA TYR A 31 -8.26 -7.19 2.37
C TYR A 31 -9.40 -7.59 3.32
N ARG A 32 -10.37 -8.36 2.82
CA ARG A 32 -11.51 -8.82 3.63
C ARG A 32 -11.08 -9.80 4.72
N SER A 33 -10.16 -10.72 4.40
CA SER A 33 -9.66 -11.70 5.37
C SER A 33 -8.95 -11.01 6.52
N ILE A 34 -7.97 -10.15 6.24
CA ILE A 34 -7.19 -9.42 7.24
C ILE A 34 -8.08 -8.49 8.07
N LEU A 35 -9.02 -7.78 7.44
CA LEU A 35 -9.95 -6.92 8.18
C LEU A 35 -10.84 -7.70 9.15
N ASN A 36 -11.35 -8.87 8.75
CA ASN A 36 -12.18 -9.68 9.66
C ASN A 36 -11.34 -10.23 10.81
N LEU A 37 -10.15 -10.76 10.52
CA LEU A 37 -9.23 -11.27 11.55
C LEU A 37 -8.74 -10.17 12.50
N SER A 38 -8.56 -8.95 11.99
CA SER A 38 -8.24 -7.77 12.78
C SER A 38 -9.39 -7.40 13.72
N LYS A 39 -10.64 -7.41 13.24
CA LYS A 39 -11.81 -7.16 14.10
C LYS A 39 -11.97 -8.19 15.21
N ASP A 40 -11.65 -9.44 14.91
CA ASP A 40 -11.73 -10.54 15.86
C ASP A 40 -10.53 -10.59 16.84
N ASN A 41 -9.61 -9.62 16.78
CA ASN A 41 -8.41 -9.51 17.62
C ASN A 41 -7.49 -10.75 17.56
N VAL A 42 -7.46 -11.44 16.40
CA VAL A 42 -6.70 -12.69 16.22
C VAL A 42 -5.27 -12.42 15.78
N LEU A 43 -4.98 -11.25 15.20
CA LEU A 43 -3.69 -10.89 14.62
C LEU A 43 -2.78 -10.11 15.60
N THR A 44 -2.79 -10.51 16.86
CA THR A 44 -2.05 -9.86 17.95
C THR A 44 -0.59 -10.28 18.04
N GLU A 45 -0.18 -11.30 17.29
CA GLU A 45 1.20 -11.80 17.30
C GLU A 45 2.18 -10.81 16.67
N PRO A 46 3.35 -10.58 17.30
CA PRO A 46 4.39 -9.72 16.74
C PRO A 46 5.01 -10.34 15.49
N PHE A 47 5.31 -9.51 14.50
CA PHE A 47 5.93 -9.94 13.24
C PHE A 47 7.12 -9.05 12.89
N LEU A 48 8.32 -9.64 12.88
CA LEU A 48 9.59 -8.95 12.66
C LEU A 48 9.80 -7.81 13.68
N TRP A 49 9.63 -6.55 13.26
CA TRP A 49 9.74 -5.35 14.09
C TRP A 49 8.37 -4.75 14.45
N LEU A 50 7.27 -5.34 13.97
CA LEU A 50 5.92 -4.88 14.26
C LEU A 50 5.40 -5.52 15.55
N PRO A 51 4.79 -4.73 16.46
CA PRO A 51 4.16 -5.25 17.67
C PRO A 51 3.01 -6.22 17.38
N SER A 52 2.26 -6.00 16.30
CA SER A 52 1.19 -6.88 15.85
C SER A 52 0.87 -6.66 14.37
N LEU A 53 0.19 -7.63 13.73
CA LEU A 53 -0.29 -7.52 12.34
C LEU A 53 -1.67 -6.85 12.24
N GLU A 54 -2.38 -6.74 13.36
CA GLU A 54 -3.66 -6.07 13.49
C GLU A 54 -3.56 -4.54 13.52
N GLY A 55 -2.54 -4.03 14.24
CA GLY A 55 -2.34 -2.61 14.43
C GLY A 55 -1.95 -1.90 13.14
N PRO A 56 -1.99 -0.56 13.09
CA PRO A 56 -2.28 0.34 14.20
C PRO A 56 -3.76 0.72 14.34
N THR A 57 -4.63 0.19 13.49
CA THR A 57 -6.05 0.57 13.44
C THR A 57 -6.94 -0.21 14.41
N TYR A 58 -6.51 -1.36 14.97
CA TYR A 58 -7.20 -2.17 16.01
C TYR A 58 -8.73 -2.19 15.93
N GLY A 59 -9.28 -2.56 14.77
CA GLY A 59 -10.74 -2.61 14.57
C GLY A 59 -11.48 -1.27 14.59
N ALA A 60 -10.77 -0.12 14.68
CA ALA A 60 -11.36 1.21 14.56
C ALA A 60 -12.12 1.35 13.25
N GLU A 61 -13.26 2.05 13.29
CA GLU A 61 -13.97 2.39 12.07
C GLU A 61 -13.05 3.20 11.15
N GLN A 62 -13.24 3.11 9.83
CA GLN A 62 -12.34 3.76 8.88
C GLN A 62 -12.26 5.29 9.04
N LYS A 63 -13.25 5.90 9.72
CA LYS A 63 -13.24 7.33 10.08
C LYS A 63 -12.24 7.67 11.19
N ASP A 64 -11.92 6.69 12.03
CA ASP A 64 -11.10 6.79 13.22
C ASP A 64 -9.74 6.07 13.06
N ALA A 65 -9.43 5.62 11.84
CA ALA A 65 -8.22 4.84 11.54
C ALA A 65 -6.91 5.59 11.83
N LEU A 66 -6.92 6.92 11.96
CA LEU A 66 -5.75 7.72 12.32
C LEU A 66 -5.69 8.09 13.80
N GLN A 67 -6.66 7.67 14.62
CA GLN A 67 -6.70 8.02 16.05
C GLN A 67 -5.42 7.61 16.77
N TRP A 68 -4.79 6.50 16.39
CA TRP A 68 -3.51 6.05 16.95
C TRP A 68 -2.36 7.06 16.79
N LEU A 69 -2.42 7.94 15.79
CA LEU A 69 -1.44 8.99 15.51
C LEU A 69 -1.91 10.37 15.98
N THR A 70 -3.22 10.65 15.88
CA THR A 70 -3.77 11.99 16.14
C THR A 70 -4.23 12.18 17.58
N THR A 71 -4.52 11.11 18.30
CA THR A 71 -4.94 11.18 19.71
C THR A 71 -3.70 11.08 20.58
N TRP A 72 -3.46 12.12 21.36
CA TRP A 72 -2.31 12.22 22.25
C TRP A 72 -2.75 11.98 23.69
N GLN A 73 -2.05 11.08 24.38
CA GLN A 73 -2.23 10.80 25.80
C GLN A 73 -0.87 10.95 26.48
N ASP A 74 -0.80 11.81 27.50
CA ASP A 74 0.42 12.07 28.30
C ASP A 74 1.69 12.40 27.49
N GLY A 75 1.54 13.16 26.40
CA GLY A 75 2.68 13.58 25.55
C GLY A 75 3.22 12.50 24.61
N ALA A 76 2.53 11.36 24.51
CA ALA A 76 2.77 10.32 23.53
C ALA A 76 1.50 10.03 22.70
N PRO A 77 1.63 9.44 21.50
CA PRO A 77 0.49 8.88 20.77
C PRO A 77 -0.16 7.75 21.58
N MET A 78 -1.41 7.37 21.26
CA MET A 78 -2.16 6.32 22.00
C MET A 78 -1.41 5.00 22.18
N LEU A 79 -0.54 4.64 21.23
CA LEU A 79 0.24 3.40 21.23
C LEU A 79 1.61 3.54 21.93
N GLY A 80 1.99 4.75 22.31
CA GLY A 80 3.34 5.06 22.78
C GLY A 80 4.36 5.20 21.63
N TRP A 81 5.49 5.86 21.91
CA TRP A 81 6.48 6.21 20.90
C TRP A 81 7.10 5.00 20.19
N HIS A 82 7.35 3.91 20.92
CA HIS A 82 7.98 2.73 20.34
C HIS A 82 7.08 2.11 19.26
N ASP A 83 5.84 1.78 19.62
CA ASP A 83 4.91 1.08 18.74
C ASP A 83 4.47 1.99 17.58
N THR A 84 4.19 3.28 17.84
CA THR A 84 3.90 4.26 16.77
C THR A 84 5.03 4.34 15.76
N LEU A 85 6.30 4.39 16.19
CA LEU A 85 7.43 4.42 15.29
C LEU A 85 7.54 3.13 14.48
N CYS A 86 7.33 1.97 15.10
CA CYS A 86 7.31 0.69 14.41
C CYS A 86 6.26 0.67 13.29
N PHE A 87 5.03 1.11 13.54
CA PHE A 87 3.99 1.17 12.50
C PHE A 87 4.27 2.24 11.43
N LEU A 88 4.87 3.38 11.79
CA LEU A 88 5.28 4.41 10.82
C LEU A 88 6.39 3.96 9.87
N THR A 89 7.14 2.90 10.19
CA THR A 89 8.13 2.36 9.25
C THR A 89 7.48 1.79 7.98
N ILE A 90 6.26 1.25 8.06
CA ILE A 90 5.55 0.62 6.93
C ILE A 90 5.29 1.60 5.77
N PRO A 91 4.59 2.74 5.95
CA PRO A 91 4.39 3.70 4.87
C PRO A 91 5.70 4.21 4.30
N VAL A 92 6.73 4.38 5.14
CA VAL A 92 8.06 4.83 4.69
C VAL A 92 8.71 3.79 3.78
N ILE A 93 8.72 2.52 4.19
CA ILE A 93 9.27 1.41 3.39
C ILE A 93 8.50 1.27 2.08
N LEU A 94 7.16 1.32 2.12
CA LEU A 94 6.31 1.23 0.93
C LEU A 94 6.59 2.36 -0.07
N VAL A 95 6.64 3.61 0.40
CA VAL A 95 6.93 4.77 -0.45
C VAL A 95 8.33 4.66 -1.06
N LEU A 96 9.33 4.32 -0.26
CA LEU A 96 10.71 4.19 -0.74
C LEU A 96 10.85 3.04 -1.74
N SER A 97 10.31 1.86 -1.42
CA SER A 97 10.29 0.69 -2.29
C SER A 97 9.62 1.00 -3.63
N GLN A 98 8.45 1.65 -3.59
CA GLN A 98 7.71 1.99 -4.79
C GLN A 98 8.45 3.03 -5.64
N LYS A 99 9.10 4.03 -5.03
CA LYS A 99 9.93 4.99 -5.76
C LYS A 99 11.17 4.33 -6.40
N ILE A 100 11.75 3.33 -5.75
CA ILE A 100 12.86 2.54 -6.31
C ILE A 100 12.36 1.70 -7.49
N SER A 101 11.26 0.97 -7.32
CA SER A 101 10.63 0.15 -8.35
C SER A 101 10.28 0.97 -9.60
N GLN A 102 9.69 2.16 -9.42
CA GLN A 102 9.41 3.08 -10.52
C GLN A 102 10.67 3.50 -11.28
N LYS A 103 11.77 3.81 -10.57
CA LYS A 103 13.05 4.14 -11.23
C LYS A 103 13.62 2.99 -12.04
N VAL A 104 13.47 1.75 -11.56
CA VAL A 104 13.97 0.55 -12.24
C VAL A 104 13.13 0.22 -13.48
N LEU A 105 11.81 0.42 -13.41
CA LEU A 105 10.89 0.09 -14.51
C LEU A 105 10.80 1.19 -15.59
N GLN A 106 11.08 2.45 -15.25
CA GLN A 106 10.96 3.59 -16.16
C GLN A 106 12.22 3.88 -16.97
N SER A 107 13.28 3.06 -16.88
CA SER A 107 14.54 3.31 -17.61
C SER A 107 14.46 3.14 -19.13
N ASP A 108 13.47 2.42 -19.66
CA ASP A 108 13.36 2.11 -21.10
C ASP A 108 12.06 2.59 -21.78
N ALA A 109 11.07 3.07 -21.01
CA ALA A 109 9.80 3.55 -21.53
C ALA A 109 9.76 5.07 -21.51
N GLN A 110 9.51 5.70 -22.67
CA GLN A 110 9.21 7.12 -22.83
C GLN A 110 8.44 7.66 -21.62
N GLN A 111 9.04 8.65 -20.95
CA GLN A 111 8.36 9.43 -19.91
C GLN A 111 6.99 9.83 -20.46
N PRO A 112 5.89 9.41 -19.83
CA PRO A 112 4.57 9.84 -20.27
C PRO A 112 4.42 11.33 -19.96
N GLU A 113 4.71 12.20 -20.92
CA GLU A 113 4.60 13.65 -20.75
C GLU A 113 3.14 14.06 -20.44
N GLY A 114 2.97 14.96 -19.46
CA GLY A 114 1.65 15.47 -19.03
C GLY A 114 1.12 14.84 -17.74
N ALA A 115 -0.22 14.76 -17.62
CA ALA A 115 -0.91 14.35 -16.39
C ALA A 115 -0.59 12.90 -15.95
N SER A 116 -0.22 12.03 -16.89
CA SER A 116 0.10 10.62 -16.61
C SER A 116 1.38 10.45 -15.77
N ALA A 117 2.45 11.22 -16.03
CA ALA A 117 3.64 11.21 -15.18
C ALA A 117 3.38 11.77 -13.77
N ALA A 118 2.49 12.76 -13.62
CA ALA A 118 2.12 13.29 -12.32
C ALA A 118 1.42 12.23 -11.45
N ILE A 119 0.52 11.43 -12.05
CA ILE A 119 -0.14 10.31 -11.36
C ILE A 119 0.88 9.29 -10.88
N LEU A 120 1.87 8.94 -11.70
CA LEU A 120 2.92 7.99 -11.32
C LEU A 120 3.73 8.47 -10.11
N ASN A 121 4.03 9.77 -10.03
CA ASN A 121 4.77 10.35 -8.91
C ASN A 121 3.96 10.48 -7.62
N ILE A 122 2.63 10.63 -7.71
CA ILE A 122 1.72 10.78 -6.57
C ILE A 122 1.32 9.42 -5.98
N LEU A 123 1.18 8.40 -6.84
CA LEU A 123 0.80 7.03 -6.47
C LEU A 123 1.55 6.44 -5.25
N PRO A 124 2.89 6.49 -5.15
CA PRO A 124 3.59 5.93 -3.98
C PRO A 124 3.16 6.60 -2.68
N PHE A 125 2.94 7.91 -2.69
CA PHE A 125 2.48 8.64 -1.52
C PHE A 125 1.04 8.29 -1.14
N MET A 126 0.16 8.07 -2.13
CA MET A 126 -1.20 7.59 -1.86
C MET A 126 -1.19 6.21 -1.20
N ILE A 127 -0.34 5.29 -1.68
CA ILE A 127 -0.19 3.96 -1.07
C ILE A 127 0.32 4.08 0.37
N GLY A 128 1.32 4.93 0.61
CA GLY A 128 1.78 5.25 1.95
C GLY A 128 0.66 5.77 2.85
N TRP A 129 -0.16 6.70 2.35
CA TRP A 129 -1.31 7.22 3.09
C TRP A 129 -2.37 6.15 3.39
N VAL A 130 -2.71 5.31 2.41
CA VAL A 130 -3.67 4.21 2.61
C VAL A 130 -3.14 3.22 3.65
N SER A 131 -1.84 2.94 3.67
CA SER A 131 -1.22 2.03 4.66
C SER A 131 -1.38 2.50 6.11
N LEU A 132 -1.52 3.82 6.35
CA LEU A 132 -1.80 4.37 7.68
C LEU A 132 -3.24 4.14 8.15
N ASN A 133 -4.16 3.86 7.22
CA ASN A 133 -5.60 3.75 7.45
C ASN A 133 -6.09 2.29 7.44
N VAL A 134 -5.19 1.32 7.27
CA VAL A 134 -5.49 -0.10 7.16
C VAL A 134 -4.63 -0.88 8.15
N PRO A 135 -5.02 -2.12 8.50
CA PRO A 135 -4.18 -2.99 9.31
C PRO A 135 -2.81 -3.22 8.66
N SER A 136 -1.76 -3.27 9.48
CA SER A 136 -0.38 -3.44 9.03
C SER A 136 -0.16 -4.75 8.27
N GLY A 137 -0.93 -5.81 8.55
CA GLY A 137 -0.92 -7.04 7.77
C GLY A 137 -1.22 -6.81 6.28
N LEU A 138 -2.06 -5.82 5.94
CA LEU A 138 -2.29 -5.42 4.55
C LEU A 138 -1.16 -4.55 4.02
N GLY A 139 -0.53 -3.72 4.86
CA GLY A 139 0.60 -2.89 4.47
C GLY A 139 1.89 -3.66 4.20
N ILE A 140 2.02 -4.86 4.77
CA ILE A 140 3.15 -5.77 4.48
C ILE A 140 2.96 -6.50 3.14
N TYR A 141 1.70 -6.67 2.70
CA TYR A 141 1.35 -7.28 1.42
C TYR A 141 1.54 -6.32 0.24
#